data_AF-A0A536QHR1-F1
#
_entry.id   AF-A0A536QHR1-F1
#
_cell.length_a   1.000
_cell.length_b   1.000
_cell.length_c   1.000
_cell.angle_alpha   90.00
_cell.angle_beta   90.00
_cell.angle_gamma   90.00
#
_symmetry.space_group_name_H-M   'P 1'
#
loop_
_entity.id
_entity.type
_entity.pdbx_description
1 polymer ?
#
loop_
_entity_poly.entity_id
_entity_poly.type
_entity_poly.pdbx_seq_one_letter_code
_entity_poly.pdbx_strand_id
1 'polypeptide(L)' 'MDRRETSARMPARLSFVTLAVRDMPAMTRFYRQFGWPEAKVSDESFVAFQTSGAVLGLYPATSYEKEF' A
#
# COMPACT_ATOMS: atom_id res chain seq x y z
N MET A 1 -41.63 -5.08 -16.95
CA MET A 1 -40.86 -5.16 -15.69
C MET A 1 -39.84 -6.28 -15.86
N ASP A 2 -38.63 -5.95 -16.29
CA ASP A 2 -37.51 -6.91 -16.39
C ASP A 2 -36.47 -6.49 -15.34
N ARG A 3 -36.56 -7.09 -14.14
CA ARG A 3 -35.53 -6.96 -13.10
C ARG A 3 -34.44 -7.97 -13.48
N ARG A 4 -33.59 -7.61 -14.44
CA ARG A 4 -32.30 -8.27 -14.56
C ARG A 4 -31.51 -7.91 -13.31
N GLU A 5 -31.36 -8.87 -12.41
CA GLU A 5 -30.30 -8.83 -11.41
C GLU A 5 -28.98 -8.77 -12.18
N THR A 6 -28.53 -7.53 -12.44
CA THR A 6 -27.12 -7.28 -12.64
C THR A 6 -26.46 -7.88 -11.42
N SER A 7 -25.69 -8.97 -11.59
CA SER A 7 -24.80 -9.46 -10.55
C SER A 7 -24.03 -8.24 -10.05
N ALA A 8 -24.41 -7.73 -8.88
CA ALA A 8 -23.86 -6.48 -8.38
C ALA A 8 -22.40 -6.76 -8.07
N ARG A 9 -21.51 -6.43 -9.02
CA ARG A 9 -20.08 -6.63 -8.83
C ARG A 9 -19.67 -5.85 -7.58
N MET A 10 -19.03 -6.54 -6.65
CA MET A 10 -18.40 -5.89 -5.51
C MET A 10 -17.42 -4.84 -6.03
N PRO A 11 -17.54 -3.56 -5.61
CA PRO A 11 -16.63 -2.51 -6.07
C PRO A 11 -15.18 -2.81 -5.68
N ALA A 12 -14.25 -2.69 -6.63
CA ALA A 12 -12.82 -2.89 -6.40
C ALA A 12 -12.19 -1.67 -5.68
N ARG A 13 -12.51 -1.49 -4.39
CA ARG A 13 -11.96 -0.40 -3.57
C ARG A 13 -10.65 -0.83 -2.92
N LEU A 14 -9.60 -0.05 -3.15
CA LEU A 14 -8.28 -0.24 -2.55
C LEU A 14 -8.17 0.56 -1.25
N SER A 15 -7.89 -0.11 -0.14
CA SER A 15 -7.64 0.51 1.17
C SER A 15 -6.19 0.37 1.64
N PHE A 16 -5.40 -0.51 1.01
CA PHE A 16 -4.00 -0.74 1.35
C PHE A 16 -3.24 -1.13 0.09
N VAL A 17 -2.10 -0.49 -0.15
CA VAL A 17 -1.14 -0.88 -1.18
C VAL A 17 0.26 -0.88 -0.61
N THR A 18 1.03 -1.95 -0.87
CA THR A 18 2.42 -2.06 -0.46
C THR A 18 3.32 -2.06 -1.69
N LEU A 19 4.31 -1.18 -1.73
CA LEU A 19 5.31 -1.13 -2.78
C LEU A 19 6.51 -1.99 -2.37
N ALA A 20 6.91 -2.90 -3.25
CA ALA A 20 8.20 -3.57 -3.18
C ALA A 20 9.30 -2.58 -3.59
N VAL A 21 10.18 -2.21 -2.65
CA VAL A 21 11.20 -1.19 -2.86
C VAL A 21 12.61 -1.79 -2.83
N ARG A 22 13.46 -1.39 -3.78
CA ARG A 22 14.85 -1.87 -3.87
C ARG A 22 15.79 -1.19 -2.87
N ASP A 23 15.45 0.03 -2.46
CA ASP A 23 16.22 0.84 -1.52
C ASP A 23 15.24 1.40 -0.48
N MET A 24 15.15 0.71 0.67
CA MET A 24 14.26 1.08 1.77
C MET A 24 14.61 2.46 2.34
N PRO A 25 15.87 2.76 2.72
CA PRO A 25 16.22 4.07 3.26
C PRO A 25 15.90 5.24 2.32
N ALA A 26 16.23 5.13 1.02
CA ALA A 26 15.97 6.19 0.07
C ALA A 26 14.46 6.44 -0.10
N MET A 27 13.66 5.37 -0.18
CA MET A 27 12.24 5.49 -0.43
C MET A 27 11.46 5.95 0.81
N THR A 28 11.86 5.48 2.00
CA THR A 28 11.33 5.99 3.28
C THR A 28 11.59 7.49 3.42
N ARG A 29 12.81 7.96 3.14
CA ARG A 29 13.13 9.39 3.17
C ARG A 29 12.29 10.19 2.16
N PHE A 30 12.13 9.66 0.95
CA PHE A 30 11.31 10.30 -0.08
C PHE A 30 9.86 10.49 0.38
N TYR A 31 9.19 9.46 0.92
CA TYR A 31 7.79 9.60 1.33
C TYR A 31 7.60 10.40 2.62
N ARG A 32 8.57 10.37 3.55
CA ARG A 32 8.55 11.23 4.75
C ARG A 32 8.53 12.72 4.42
N GLN A 33 9.07 13.15 3.28
CA GLN A 33 9.06 14.55 2.85
C GLN A 33 7.64 15.11 2.63
N PHE A 34 6.64 14.25 2.46
CA PHE A 34 5.25 14.64 2.25
C PHE A 34 4.49 14.94 3.54
N GLY A 35 5.09 14.65 4.71
CA GLY A 35 4.50 14.96 6.01
C GLY A 35 3.25 14.13 6.36
N TRP A 36 3.02 13.01 5.67
CA TRP A 36 1.92 12.11 5.98
C TRP A 36 2.15 11.36 7.29
N PRO A 37 1.10 11.06 8.07
CA PRO A 37 1.26 10.31 9.31
C PRO A 37 1.84 8.92 9.05
N GLU A 38 2.97 8.62 9.69
CA GLU A 38 3.59 7.29 9.66
C GLU A 38 2.94 6.38 10.72
N ALA A 39 2.72 5.12 10.38
CA ALA A 39 2.14 4.15 11.30
C ALA A 39 3.13 3.78 12.41
N LYS A 40 2.63 3.55 13.63
CA LYS A 40 3.47 3.19 14.79
C LYS A 40 4.25 1.88 14.63
N VAL A 41 3.80 1.00 13.75
CA VAL A 41 4.43 -0.30 13.46
C VAL A 41 5.61 -0.19 12.49
N SER A 42 5.90 1.01 11.99
CA SER A 42 6.95 1.22 10.99
C SER A 42 8.34 1.06 11.61
N ASP A 43 9.20 0.31 10.92
CA ASP A 43 10.61 0.10 11.25
C ASP A 43 11.45 -0.03 9.96
N GLU A 44 12.70 -0.49 10.09
CA GLU A 44 13.61 -0.64 8.94
C GLU A 44 13.17 -1.71 7.93
N SER A 45 12.36 -2.68 8.37
CA SER A 45 11.88 -3.80 7.56
C SER A 45 10.54 -3.52 6.86
N PHE A 46 9.76 -2.56 7.36
CA PHE A 46 8.49 -2.16 6.78
C PHE A 46 8.10 -0.75 7.23
N VAL A 47 7.63 0.11 6.32
CA VAL A 47 7.15 1.45 6.65
C VAL A 47 5.76 1.67 6.07
N ALA A 48 4.84 2.26 6.83
CA ALA A 48 3.50 2.55 6.34
C ALA A 48 3.08 4.00 6.59
N PHE A 49 2.45 4.62 5.60
CA PHE A 49 1.96 5.99 5.63
C PHE A 49 0.44 6.03 5.46
N GLN A 50 -0.23 6.83 6.29
CA GLN A 50 -1.67 7.10 6.17
C GLN A 50 -1.89 8.16 5.09
N THR A 51 -2.70 7.83 4.07
CA THR A 51 -3.17 8.79 3.05
C THR A 51 -4.65 9.13 3.28
N SER A 52 -5.29 9.90 2.38
CA SER A 52 -6.71 10.28 2.53
C SER A 52 -7.71 9.13 2.33
N GLY A 53 -7.27 7.96 1.86
CA GLY A 53 -8.19 6.85 1.57
C GLY A 53 -7.57 5.46 1.53
N ALA A 54 -6.25 5.37 1.57
CA ALA A 54 -5.53 4.11 1.63
C ALA A 54 -4.29 4.22 2.52
N VAL A 55 -3.77 3.08 2.95
CA VAL A 55 -2.43 2.99 3.54
C VAL A 55 -1.44 2.66 2.44
N LEU A 56 -0.35 3.41 2.38
CA LEU A 56 0.80 3.13 1.53
C LEU A 56 1.90 2.47 2.36
N GLY A 57 2.16 1.18 2.11
CA GLY A 57 3.27 0.44 2.69
C GLY A 57 4.50 0.42 1.78
N LEU A 58 5.68 0.33 2.38
CA LEU A 58 6.96 0.05 1.73
C LEU A 58 7.53 -1.24 2.33
N TYR A 59 7.97 -2.15 1.48
CA TYR A 59 8.57 -3.41 1.89
C TYR A 59 9.76 -3.76 0.99
N PRO A 60 10.87 -4.30 1.52
CA PRO A 60 12.05 -4.60 0.71
C PRO A 60 11.73 -5.60 -0.41
N ALA A 61 12.11 -5.24 -1.64
CA ALA A 61 11.92 -6.09 -2.81
C ALA A 61 12.68 -7.41 -2.72
N THR A 62 13.76 -7.48 -1.92
CA THR A 62 14.49 -8.73 -1.64
C THR A 62 13.65 -9.75 -0.87
N SER A 63 12.63 -9.30 -0.16
CA SER A 63 11.71 -10.16 0.59
C SER A 63 10.50 -10.60 -0.25
N TYR A 64 10.35 -10.07 -1.47
CA TYR A 64 9.44 -10.64 -2.46
C TYR A 64 10.15 -11.78 -3.18
N GLU A 65 9.73 -13.01 -2.92
CA GLU A 65 10.19 -14.19 -3.65
C GLU A 65 9.81 -14.13 -5.14
N LYS A 66 10.61 -14.79 -5.97
CA LYS A 66 10.53 -14.80 -7.45
C LYS A 66 9.39 -15.65 -8.02
N GLU A 67 8.43 -16.07 -7.22
CA GLU A 67 7.37 -16.98 -7.68
C GLU A 67 6.05 -16.25 -7.96
N PHE A 68 6.07 -15.42 -9.00
CA PHE A 68 4.90 -15.12 -9.84
C PHE A 68 5.35 -14.92 -11.29
#